data_AF-A0AAW1DSK4-F1
#
_entry.id   AF-A0AAW1DSK4-F1
#
_cell.length_a   1.000
_cell.length_b   1.000
_cell.length_c   1.000
_cell.angle_alpha   90.00
_cell.angle_beta   90.00
_cell.angle_gamma   90.00
#
_symmetry.space_group_name_H-M   'P 1'
#
loop_
_entity.id
_entity.type
_entity.pdbx_description
1 polymer ?
#
loop_
_entity_poly.entity_id
_entity_poly.type
_entity_poly.pdbx_seq_one_letter_code
_entity_poly.pdbx_strand_id
1 'polypeptide(L)'
;MSTRPYKLPPLELKKFTGELKEWLPFWAQFSKVHKDKSIKPCEKFQYLILSTAPCSRARELVESFPATAENYVKAVNCLKTRYGREDLLTEYYVRELINIMLLYQIHKKPLSSIYDNLECHLRALETLGVTSDKCAATVLLLVESCLPEDILRMWQRYSSSPFKFDDNLEDSRNSENRLEQLMYFLRTEVEGEQKGFC
;
A
#
# COMPACT_ATOMS: atom_id res chain seq x y z
N MET A 1 -22.59 15.76 25.69
CA MET A 1 -22.70 16.17 24.27
C MET A 1 -21.37 16.81 23.87
N SER A 2 -20.51 16.10 23.13
CA SER A 2 -19.19 16.62 22.75
C SER A 2 -19.32 17.43 21.46
N THR A 3 -19.37 18.75 21.57
CA THR A 3 -19.39 19.66 20.42
C THR A 3 -17.97 19.80 19.88
N ARG A 4 -17.67 19.17 18.73
CA ARG A 4 -16.39 19.38 18.04
C ARG A 4 -16.35 20.83 17.52
N PRO A 5 -15.32 21.63 17.88
CA PRO A 5 -15.25 23.08 17.56
C PRO A 5 -15.03 23.40 16.07
N TYR A 6 -14.88 22.39 15.21
CA TYR A 6 -14.70 22.56 13.78
C TYR A 6 -15.67 21.67 12.99
N LYS A 7 -16.44 22.27 12.08
CA LYS A 7 -17.23 21.56 11.08
C LYS A 7 -16.28 21.06 9.99
N LEU A 8 -15.74 19.85 10.20
CA LEU A 8 -15.01 19.15 9.15
C LEU A 8 -15.97 18.81 8.00
N PRO A 9 -15.51 18.81 6.73
CA PRO A 9 -16.30 18.28 5.63
C PRO A 9 -16.83 16.89 5.98
N PRO A 10 -18.09 16.57 5.65
CA PRO A 10 -18.62 15.23 5.87
C PRO A 10 -17.74 14.23 5.13
N LEU A 11 -17.28 13.22 5.85
CA LEU A 11 -16.32 12.26 5.32
C LEU A 11 -17.06 11.33 4.34
N GLU A 12 -16.83 11.52 3.04
CA GLU A 12 -17.46 10.70 2.01
C GLU A 12 -16.93 9.27 2.04
N LEU A 13 -17.84 8.30 1.91
CA LEU A 13 -17.46 6.90 1.77
C LEU A 13 -16.79 6.70 0.40
N LYS A 14 -15.54 6.20 0.40
CA LYS A 14 -14.88 5.79 -0.84
C LYS A 14 -15.77 4.78 -1.58
N LYS A 15 -15.89 5.00 -2.88
CA LYS A 15 -16.62 4.11 -3.79
C LYS A 15 -15.68 3.04 -4.30
N PHE A 16 -15.95 1.80 -3.94
CA PHE A 16 -15.19 0.65 -4.41
C PHE A 16 -15.74 0.16 -5.74
N THR A 17 -14.89 0.11 -6.76
CA THR A 17 -15.26 -0.34 -8.11
C THR A 17 -15.11 -1.85 -8.29
N GLY A 18 -14.28 -2.49 -7.46
CA GLY A 18 -13.85 -3.88 -7.64
C GLY A 18 -12.41 -4.00 -8.13
N GLU A 19 -11.67 -2.91 -8.28
CA GLU A 19 -10.24 -2.92 -8.58
C GLU A 19 -9.41 -3.29 -7.33
N LEU A 20 -8.49 -4.25 -7.46
CA LEU A 20 -7.72 -4.77 -6.31
C LEU A 20 -6.93 -3.68 -5.56
N LYS A 21 -6.34 -2.72 -6.28
CA LYS A 21 -5.62 -1.57 -5.68
C LYS A 21 -6.47 -0.72 -4.75
N GLU A 22 -7.78 -0.71 -4.94
CA GLU A 22 -8.72 0.07 -4.14
C GLU A 22 -9.13 -0.66 -2.86
N TRP A 23 -8.88 -1.97 -2.76
CA TRP A 23 -9.41 -2.80 -1.69
C TRP A 23 -8.92 -2.37 -0.31
N LEU A 24 -7.60 -2.23 -0.11
CA LEU A 24 -7.03 -1.84 1.19
C LEU A 24 -7.61 -0.51 1.71
N PRO A 25 -7.58 0.60 0.93
CA PRO A 25 -8.14 1.85 1.41
C PRO A 25 -9.67 1.81 1.59
N PHE A 26 -10.39 1.08 0.73
CA PHE A 26 -11.84 0.88 0.89
C PHE A 26 -12.15 0.15 2.21
N TRP A 27 -11.52 -1.01 2.42
CA TRP A 27 -11.80 -1.85 3.58
C TRP A 27 -11.37 -1.18 4.89
N ALA A 28 -10.27 -0.41 4.89
CA ALA A 28 -9.86 0.40 6.03
C ALA A 28 -10.96 1.38 6.48
N GLN A 29 -11.69 1.98 5.54
CA GLN A 29 -12.81 2.88 5.83
C GLN A 29 -14.08 2.10 6.21
N PHE A 30 -14.47 1.13 5.38
CA PHE A 30 -15.73 0.39 5.54
C PHE A 30 -15.73 -0.52 6.76
N SER A 31 -14.56 -1.03 7.18
CA SER A 31 -14.44 -1.89 8.36
C SER A 31 -14.94 -1.21 9.64
N LYS A 32 -14.93 0.12 9.71
CA LYS A 32 -15.49 0.89 10.83
C LYS A 32 -17.00 0.69 10.91
N VAL A 33 -17.70 0.84 9.79
CA VAL A 33 -19.16 0.57 9.67
C VAL A 33 -19.44 -0.92 9.94
N HIS A 34 -18.63 -1.82 9.39
CA HIS A 34 -18.79 -3.25 9.57
C HIS A 34 -18.68 -3.68 11.05
N LYS A 35 -17.70 -3.13 11.80
CA LYS A 35 -17.43 -3.45 13.20
C LYS A 35 -18.34 -2.72 14.19
N ASP A 36 -18.99 -1.63 13.78
CA ASP A 36 -19.87 -0.85 14.65
C ASP A 36 -21.13 -1.67 15.02
N LYS A 37 -21.28 -2.00 16.31
CA LYS A 37 -22.42 -2.80 16.80
C LYS A 37 -23.71 -1.97 16.92
N SER A 38 -23.63 -0.64 16.85
CA SER A 38 -24.80 0.25 16.96
C SER A 38 -25.62 0.29 15.67
N ILE A 39 -25.02 -0.03 14.53
CA ILE A 39 -25.68 -0.03 13.21
C ILE A 39 -26.29 -1.40 12.94
N LYS A 40 -27.57 -1.43 12.57
CA LYS A 40 -28.26 -2.71 12.29
C LYS A 40 -27.74 -3.36 11.01
N PRO A 41 -27.74 -4.70 10.88
CA PRO A 41 -27.26 -5.37 9.66
C PRO A 41 -27.93 -4.90 8.36
N CYS A 42 -29.24 -4.62 8.37
CA CYS A 42 -29.93 -4.04 7.20
C CYS A 42 -29.36 -2.66 6.81
N GLU A 43 -29.12 -1.78 7.78
CA GLU A 43 -28.54 -0.45 7.54
C GLU A 43 -27.09 -0.58 7.06
N LYS A 44 -26.30 -1.50 7.62
CA LYS A 44 -24.95 -1.81 7.12
C LYS A 44 -24.96 -2.29 5.68
N PHE A 45 -25.99 -3.04 5.27
CA PHE A 45 -26.16 -3.45 3.88
C PHE A 45 -26.37 -2.22 2.99
N GLN A 46 -27.26 -1.30 3.38
CA GLN A 46 -27.45 -0.06 2.63
C GLN A 46 -26.16 0.77 2.53
N TYR A 47 -25.39 0.87 3.60
CA TYR A 47 -24.05 1.49 3.55
C TYR A 47 -23.10 0.74 2.64
N LEU A 48 -23.13 -0.60 2.61
CA LEU A 48 -22.30 -1.40 1.72
C LEU A 48 -22.61 -1.10 0.26
N ILE A 49 -23.90 -1.11 -0.09
CA ILE A 49 -24.43 -0.67 -1.39
C ILE A 49 -23.92 0.74 -1.67
N LEU A 50 -24.11 1.72 -0.80
CA LEU A 50 -23.62 3.09 -1.04
C LEU A 50 -22.10 3.19 -1.16
N SER A 51 -21.34 2.26 -0.59
CA SER A 51 -19.87 2.26 -0.65
C SER A 51 -19.27 1.57 -1.88
N THR A 52 -20.08 1.01 -2.79
CA THR A 52 -19.62 0.53 -4.10
C THR A 52 -19.92 1.56 -5.19
N ALA A 53 -19.10 1.62 -6.26
CA ALA A 53 -19.37 2.50 -7.40
C ALA A 53 -20.56 1.97 -8.22
N PRO A 54 -21.49 2.81 -8.72
CA PRO A 54 -22.51 2.36 -9.66
C PRO A 54 -21.90 1.69 -10.90
N CYS A 55 -22.60 0.73 -11.51
CA CYS A 55 -22.17 0.02 -12.72
C CYS A 55 -20.77 -0.63 -12.62
N SER A 56 -20.41 -1.14 -11.44
CA SER A 56 -19.10 -1.73 -11.17
C SER A 56 -19.22 -3.20 -10.77
N ARG A 57 -18.14 -3.97 -10.92
CA ARG A 57 -18.13 -5.40 -10.53
C ARG A 57 -18.40 -5.59 -9.04
N ALA A 58 -17.92 -4.67 -8.20
CA ALA A 58 -18.21 -4.70 -6.77
C ALA A 58 -19.70 -4.47 -6.49
N ARG A 59 -20.33 -3.55 -7.22
CA ARG A 59 -21.77 -3.26 -7.13
C ARG A 59 -22.63 -4.45 -7.52
N GLU A 60 -22.34 -5.06 -8.67
CA GLU A 60 -23.02 -6.26 -9.16
C GLU A 60 -22.96 -7.40 -8.13
N LEU A 61 -21.79 -7.63 -7.52
CA LEU A 61 -21.61 -8.65 -6.49
C LEU A 61 -22.41 -8.35 -5.22
N VAL A 62 -22.48 -7.09 -4.78
CA VAL A 62 -23.25 -6.73 -3.59
C VAL A 62 -24.76 -6.85 -3.86
N GLU A 63 -25.21 -6.40 -5.02
CA GLU A 63 -26.63 -6.40 -5.41
C GLU A 63 -27.13 -7.76 -5.89
N SER A 64 -26.24 -8.74 -6.12
CA SER A 64 -26.65 -10.14 -6.34
C SER A 64 -27.29 -10.79 -5.11
N PHE A 65 -27.20 -10.15 -3.95
CA PHE A 65 -27.86 -10.56 -2.73
C PHE A 65 -29.03 -9.61 -2.43
N PRO A 66 -30.23 -10.13 -2.10
CA PRO A 66 -31.31 -9.31 -1.58
C PRO A 66 -30.85 -8.55 -0.33
N ALA A 67 -31.13 -7.24 -0.27
CA ALA A 67 -30.68 -6.31 0.78
C ALA A 67 -31.38 -6.55 2.14
N THR A 68 -31.14 -7.71 2.75
CA THR A 68 -31.71 -8.15 4.03
C THR A 68 -30.60 -8.32 5.08
N ALA A 69 -30.97 -8.28 6.37
CA ALA A 69 -30.03 -8.46 7.48
C ALA A 69 -29.23 -9.77 7.38
N GLU A 70 -29.90 -10.86 7.01
CA GLU A 70 -29.31 -12.20 6.88
C GLU A 70 -28.28 -12.28 5.77
N ASN A 71 -28.51 -11.56 4.68
CA ASN A 71 -27.63 -11.58 3.50
C ASN A 71 -26.46 -10.62 3.60
N TYR A 72 -26.50 -9.64 4.52
CA TYR A 72 -25.38 -8.70 4.72
C TYR A 72 -24.05 -9.41 4.94
N VAL A 73 -24.03 -10.40 5.85
CA VAL A 73 -22.81 -11.16 6.17
C VAL A 73 -22.32 -11.95 4.95
N LYS A 74 -23.25 -12.51 4.16
CA LYS A 74 -22.92 -13.24 2.93
C LYS A 74 -22.28 -12.32 1.88
N ALA A 75 -22.84 -11.13 1.67
CA ALA A 75 -22.32 -10.15 0.72
C ALA A 75 -20.91 -9.66 1.12
N VAL A 76 -20.70 -9.33 2.40
CA VAL A 76 -19.38 -8.92 2.91
C VAL A 76 -18.36 -10.04 2.79
N ASN A 77 -18.73 -11.28 3.11
CA ASN A 77 -17.83 -12.42 2.98
C ASN A 77 -17.47 -12.66 1.51
N CYS A 78 -18.43 -12.54 0.59
CA CYS A 78 -18.18 -12.67 -0.84
C CYS A 78 -17.18 -11.61 -1.34
N LEU A 79 -17.32 -10.35 -0.91
CA LEU A 79 -16.34 -9.30 -1.20
C LEU A 79 -14.95 -9.62 -0.67
N LYS A 80 -14.84 -10.04 0.59
CA LYS A 80 -13.54 -10.41 1.20
C LYS A 80 -12.89 -11.58 0.47
N THR A 81 -13.64 -12.62 0.15
CA THR A 81 -13.12 -13.79 -0.57
C THR A 81 -12.64 -13.42 -1.97
N ARG A 82 -13.30 -12.46 -2.64
CA ARG A 82 -12.95 -12.07 -4.00
C ARG A 82 -11.81 -11.05 -4.07
N TYR A 83 -11.79 -10.08 -3.17
CA TYR A 83 -10.91 -8.90 -3.26
C TYR A 83 -9.98 -8.74 -2.06
N GLY A 84 -10.33 -9.30 -0.91
CA GLY A 84 -9.56 -9.22 0.34
C GLY A 84 -8.64 -10.38 0.61
N ARG A 85 -8.30 -11.15 -0.42
CA ARG A 85 -7.34 -12.24 -0.36
C ARG A 85 -5.92 -11.68 -0.27
N GLU A 86 -5.28 -11.90 0.87
CA GLU A 86 -3.93 -11.39 1.16
C GLU A 86 -2.90 -11.89 0.14
N ASP A 87 -3.03 -13.13 -0.32
CA ASP A 87 -2.16 -13.72 -1.34
C ASP A 87 -2.31 -13.02 -2.70
N LEU A 88 -3.54 -12.77 -3.16
CA LEU A 88 -3.81 -12.02 -4.40
C LEU A 88 -3.37 -10.56 -4.30
N LEU A 89 -3.58 -9.92 -3.15
CA LEU A 89 -3.15 -8.55 -2.93
C LEU A 89 -1.63 -8.45 -2.93
N THR A 90 -0.95 -9.40 -2.30
CA THR A 90 0.51 -9.50 -2.30
C THR A 90 1.03 -9.69 -3.72
N GLU A 91 0.48 -10.65 -4.48
CA GLU A 91 0.84 -10.87 -5.88
C GLU A 91 0.61 -9.61 -6.73
N TYR A 92 -0.51 -8.92 -6.54
CA TYR A 92 -0.81 -7.67 -7.23
C TYR A 92 0.25 -6.60 -6.94
N TYR A 93 0.55 -6.31 -5.67
CA TYR A 93 1.53 -5.28 -5.32
C TYR A 93 2.96 -5.66 -5.75
N VAL A 94 3.33 -6.93 -5.69
CA VAL A 94 4.62 -7.42 -6.22
C VAL A 94 4.68 -7.27 -7.74
N ARG A 95 3.61 -7.59 -8.46
CA ARG A 95 3.55 -7.43 -9.92
C ARG A 95 3.57 -5.95 -10.32
N GLU A 96 2.88 -5.09 -9.59
CA GLU A 96 2.93 -3.63 -9.83
C GLU A 96 4.33 -3.08 -9.59
N LEU A 97 5.00 -3.53 -8.51
CA LEU A 97 6.41 -3.24 -8.29
C LEU A 97 7.23 -3.63 -9.52
N ILE A 98 7.14 -4.87 -10.01
CA ILE A 98 7.84 -5.37 -11.20
C ILE A 98 7.52 -4.53 -12.45
N ASN A 99 6.25 -4.21 -12.69
CA ASN A 99 5.81 -3.41 -13.83
C ASN A 99 6.45 -2.01 -13.81
N ILE A 100 6.54 -1.40 -12.63
CA ILE A 100 7.21 -0.11 -12.46
C ILE A 100 8.70 -0.22 -12.82
N MET A 101 9.37 -1.33 -12.44
CA MET A 101 10.77 -1.60 -12.80
C MET A 101 10.95 -1.69 -14.32
N LEU A 102 10.04 -2.39 -15.01
CA LEU A 102 10.09 -2.54 -16.47
C LEU A 102 9.83 -1.21 -17.19
N LEU A 103 8.82 -0.46 -16.76
CA LEU A 103 8.52 0.86 -17.32
C LEU A 103 9.64 1.86 -17.07
N TYR A 104 10.38 1.71 -15.97
CA TYR A 104 11.54 2.52 -15.67
C TYR A 104 12.67 2.32 -16.69
N GLN A 105 13.08 1.06 -16.92
CA GLN A 105 14.12 0.68 -17.88
C GLN A 105 13.80 1.20 -19.30
N ILE A 106 12.52 1.23 -19.66
CA ILE A 106 12.06 1.67 -20.98
C ILE A 106 12.01 3.20 -21.10
N HIS A 107 11.56 3.91 -20.06
CA HIS A 107 11.22 5.33 -20.15
C HIS A 107 12.22 6.30 -19.50
N LYS A 108 13.27 5.82 -18.82
CA LYS A 108 14.29 6.65 -18.14
C LYS A 108 13.67 7.76 -17.28
N LYS A 109 12.72 7.41 -16.41
CA LYS A 109 12.09 8.37 -15.48
C LYS A 109 13.14 8.97 -14.52
N PRO A 110 12.87 10.11 -13.87
CA PRO A 110 13.78 10.62 -12.84
C PRO A 110 13.79 9.70 -11.60
N LEU A 111 14.93 9.62 -10.89
CA LEU A 111 15.12 8.78 -9.70
C LEU A 111 14.09 9.08 -8.60
N SER A 112 13.70 10.35 -8.45
CA SER A 112 12.67 10.79 -7.51
C SER A 112 11.33 10.07 -7.70
N SER A 113 10.89 9.91 -8.95
CA SER A 113 9.66 9.19 -9.26
C SER A 113 9.78 7.70 -8.94
N ILE A 114 10.97 7.10 -9.04
CA ILE A 114 11.19 5.70 -8.66
C ILE A 114 11.03 5.55 -7.15
N TYR A 115 11.69 6.42 -6.39
CA TYR A 115 11.66 6.41 -4.93
C TYR A 115 10.22 6.52 -4.41
N ASP A 116 9.46 7.52 -4.86
CA ASP A 116 8.09 7.75 -4.38
C ASP A 116 7.16 6.55 -4.62
N ASN A 117 7.31 5.91 -5.79
CA ASN A 117 6.51 4.74 -6.15
C ASN A 117 6.94 3.50 -5.36
N LEU A 118 8.24 3.23 -5.23
CA LEU A 118 8.76 2.14 -4.41
C LEU A 118 8.26 2.26 -2.97
N GLU A 119 8.39 3.45 -2.38
CA GLU A 119 7.99 3.70 -0.99
C GLU A 119 6.47 3.50 -0.80
N CYS A 120 5.65 3.93 -1.76
CA CYS A 120 4.20 3.71 -1.72
C CYS A 120 3.83 2.22 -1.71
N HIS A 121 4.45 1.43 -2.59
CA HIS A 121 4.19 0.00 -2.69
C HIS A 121 4.76 -0.80 -1.51
N LEU A 122 5.94 -0.43 -1.00
CA LEU A 122 6.52 -1.02 0.21
C LEU A 122 5.61 -0.79 1.43
N ARG A 123 5.06 0.42 1.61
CA ARG A 123 4.09 0.71 2.66
C ARG A 123 2.80 -0.12 2.54
N ALA A 124 2.34 -0.40 1.32
CA ALA A 124 1.20 -1.28 1.08
C ALA A 124 1.52 -2.74 1.44
N LEU A 125 2.71 -3.24 1.10
CA LEU A 125 3.19 -4.58 1.45
C LEU A 125 3.42 -4.74 2.96
N GLU A 126 3.90 -3.71 3.64
CA GLU A 126 4.01 -3.67 5.10
C GLU A 126 2.64 -3.79 5.78
N THR A 127 1.64 -3.09 5.26
CA THR A 127 0.25 -3.21 5.73
C THR A 127 -0.30 -4.64 5.61
N LEU A 128 0.20 -5.41 4.63
CA LEU A 128 -0.13 -6.81 4.41
C LEU A 128 0.75 -7.79 5.20
N GLY A 129 1.72 -7.30 5.99
CA GLY A 129 2.65 -8.14 6.76
C GLY A 129 3.77 -8.79 5.93
N VAL A 130 3.96 -8.35 4.67
CA VAL A 130 4.93 -8.93 3.72
C VAL A 130 6.35 -8.40 3.92
N THR A 131 6.56 -7.31 4.68
CA THR A 131 7.92 -6.80 4.97
C THR A 131 8.55 -7.42 6.21
N SER A 132 7.88 -8.38 6.87
CA SER A 132 8.47 -9.22 7.93
C SER A 132 9.60 -10.10 7.37
N ASP A 133 10.63 -10.37 8.18
CA ASP A 133 11.95 -10.98 7.86
C ASP A 133 11.98 -12.03 6.73
N LYS A 134 10.92 -12.81 6.55
CA LYS A 134 10.82 -13.87 5.53
C LYS A 134 10.73 -13.37 4.09
N CYS A 135 10.23 -12.16 3.87
CA CYS A 135 9.99 -11.60 2.53
C CYS A 135 10.83 -10.35 2.25
N ALA A 136 11.50 -9.80 3.27
CA ALA A 136 12.41 -8.66 3.13
C ALA A 136 13.55 -8.92 2.12
N ALA A 137 14.09 -10.14 2.08
CA ALA A 137 15.14 -10.52 1.12
C ALA A 137 14.63 -10.54 -0.34
N THR A 138 13.43 -11.07 -0.58
CA THR A 138 12.82 -11.08 -1.92
C THR A 138 12.47 -9.67 -2.37
N VAL A 139 11.92 -8.86 -1.48
CA VAL A 139 11.61 -7.45 -1.74
C VAL A 139 12.90 -6.67 -2.03
N LEU A 140 13.97 -6.89 -1.26
CA LEU A 140 15.28 -6.28 -1.51
C LEU A 140 15.80 -6.62 -2.91
N LEU A 141 15.80 -7.90 -3.30
CA LEU A 141 16.24 -8.33 -4.63
C LEU A 141 15.40 -7.68 -5.74
N LEU A 142 14.09 -7.55 -5.53
CA LEU A 142 13.20 -6.84 -6.44
C LEU A 142 13.59 -5.37 -6.53
N VAL A 143 13.79 -4.66 -5.41
CA VAL A 143 14.18 -3.25 -5.41
C VAL A 143 15.55 -3.05 -6.06
N GLU A 144 16.56 -3.88 -5.74
CA GLU A 144 17.89 -3.81 -6.37
C GLU A 144 17.79 -3.98 -7.90
N SER A 145 16.92 -4.86 -8.39
CA SER A 145 16.67 -5.03 -9.83
C SER A 145 15.98 -3.84 -10.51
N CYS A 146 15.35 -2.93 -9.75
CA CYS A 146 14.74 -1.70 -10.28
C CYS A 146 15.76 -0.63 -10.63
N LEU A 147 16.91 -0.66 -9.96
CA LEU A 147 17.79 0.49 -9.93
C LEU A 147 18.48 0.64 -11.28
N PRO A 148 18.70 1.89 -11.73
CA PRO A 148 19.64 2.17 -12.80
C PRO A 148 20.97 1.51 -12.50
N GLU A 149 21.63 0.99 -13.53
CA GLU A 149 22.90 0.29 -13.38
C GLU A 149 23.96 1.16 -12.66
N ASP A 150 23.97 2.46 -12.89
CA ASP A 150 24.81 3.44 -12.21
C ASP A 150 24.45 3.59 -10.71
N ILE A 151 23.16 3.73 -10.37
CA ILE A 151 22.68 3.79 -8.99
C ILE A 151 22.92 2.47 -8.26
N LEU A 152 22.70 1.32 -8.91
CA LEU A 152 22.94 0.00 -8.36
C LEU A 152 24.41 -0.19 -8.01
N ARG A 153 25.33 0.23 -8.88
CA ARG A 153 26.77 0.18 -8.59
C ARG A 153 27.14 1.08 -7.42
N MET A 154 26.53 2.26 -7.29
CA MET A 154 26.74 3.14 -6.14
C MET A 154 26.23 2.49 -4.85
N TRP A 155 25.03 1.90 -4.88
CA TRP A 155 24.47 1.13 -3.77
C TRP A 155 25.36 -0.07 -3.38
N GLN A 156 25.86 -0.85 -4.34
CA GLN A 156 26.74 -1.99 -4.07
C GLN A 156 28.06 -1.56 -3.41
N ARG A 157 28.61 -0.42 -3.81
CA ARG A 157 29.79 0.16 -3.17
C ARG A 157 29.49 0.69 -1.77
N TYR A 158 28.35 1.36 -1.60
CA TYR A 158 27.89 1.87 -0.31
C TYR A 158 27.66 0.73 0.69
N SER A 159 26.95 -0.32 0.27
CA SER A 159 26.64 -1.50 1.09
C SER A 159 27.83 -2.42 1.38
N SER A 160 28.87 -2.39 0.54
CA SER A 160 30.13 -3.15 0.77
C SER A 160 31.15 -2.38 1.61
N SER A 161 30.90 -1.11 1.94
CA SER A 161 31.82 -0.30 2.74
C SER A 161 31.71 -0.64 4.23
N PRO A 162 32.81 -0.96 4.93
CA PRO A 162 32.80 -1.29 6.36
C PRO A 162 32.64 -0.08 7.29
N PHE A 163 32.57 1.15 6.75
CA PHE A 163 32.39 2.37 7.54
C PHE A 163 30.90 2.61 7.80
N LYS A 164 30.39 2.04 8.89
CA LYS A 164 29.02 2.29 9.36
C LYS A 164 28.86 3.74 9.83
N PHE A 165 27.69 4.28 9.47
CA PHE A 165 26.81 5.16 10.25
C PHE A 165 27.39 5.74 11.55
N ASP A 166 27.39 7.06 11.63
CA ASP A 166 27.62 7.85 12.84
C ASP A 166 26.73 7.34 14.00
N ASP A 167 27.40 6.97 15.09
CA ASP A 167 26.91 6.22 16.26
C ASP A 167 26.14 7.13 17.24
N ASN A 168 25.14 7.87 16.74
CA ASN A 168 24.40 8.86 17.55
C ASN A 168 22.87 8.74 17.48
N LEU A 169 22.32 7.59 17.11
CA LEU A 169 20.88 7.33 17.22
C LEU A 169 20.64 6.04 18.02
N GLU A 170 19.99 6.19 19.19
CA GLU A 170 19.58 5.15 20.15
C GLU A 170 18.61 4.08 19.61
N ASP A 171 18.59 3.79 18.32
CA ASP A 171 17.69 2.78 17.71
C ASP A 171 18.49 1.59 17.16
N SER A 172 19.30 1.00 18.04
CA SER A 172 20.10 -0.21 17.80
C SER A 172 19.25 -1.49 17.74
N ARG A 173 18.15 -1.44 16.96
CA ARG A 173 17.37 -2.61 16.51
C ARG A 173 17.17 -2.65 14.99
N ASN A 174 17.46 -1.55 14.27
CA ASN A 174 17.24 -1.46 12.82
C ASN A 174 18.48 -1.73 11.94
N SER A 175 19.62 -2.11 12.54
CA SER A 175 20.88 -2.23 11.79
C SER A 175 20.99 -3.46 10.85
N GLU A 176 20.00 -4.36 10.86
CA GLU A 176 20.02 -5.60 10.06
C GLU A 176 19.13 -5.56 8.81
N ASN A 177 18.26 -4.55 8.65
CA ASN A 177 17.34 -4.51 7.52
C ASN A 177 17.97 -3.82 6.30
N ARG A 178 18.63 -4.63 5.43
CA ARG A 178 19.23 -4.16 4.17
C ARG A 178 18.26 -3.38 3.27
N LEU A 179 16.96 -3.67 3.33
CA LEU A 179 15.94 -2.95 2.56
C LEU A 179 15.77 -1.51 3.05
N GLU A 180 15.79 -1.29 4.37
CA GLU A 180 15.71 0.06 4.95
C GLU A 180 16.96 0.87 4.62
N GLN A 181 18.14 0.25 4.66
CA GLN A 181 19.39 0.89 4.26
C GLN A 181 19.35 1.31 2.78
N LEU A 182 18.80 0.46 1.91
CA LEU A 182 18.63 0.78 0.50
C LEU A 182 17.68 1.97 0.30
N MET A 183 16.53 1.97 0.98
CA MET A 183 15.59 3.09 0.91
C MET A 183 16.20 4.39 1.41
N TYR A 184 17.00 4.35 2.49
CA TYR A 184 17.73 5.51 2.99
C TYR A 184 18.76 6.04 1.98
N PHE A 185 19.51 5.14 1.32
CA PHE A 185 20.45 5.50 0.28
C PHE A 185 19.74 6.21 -0.88
N LEU A 186 18.66 5.62 -1.41
CA LEU A 186 17.91 6.19 -2.52
C LEU A 186 17.33 7.56 -2.18
N ARG A 187 16.82 7.73 -0.96
CA ARG A 187 16.36 9.04 -0.48
C ARG A 187 17.48 10.08 -0.53
N THR A 188 18.67 9.72 -0.06
CA THR A 188 19.83 10.61 -0.03
C THR A 188 20.25 11.04 -1.43
N GLU A 189 20.27 10.11 -2.39
CA GLU A 189 20.59 10.41 -3.80
C GLU A 189 19.53 11.32 -4.44
N VAL A 190 18.23 11.07 -4.19
CA VAL A 190 17.13 11.92 -4.67
C VAL A 190 17.24 13.35 -4.10
N GLU A 191 17.53 13.49 -2.81
CA GLU A 191 17.74 14.80 -2.17
C GLU A 191 19.01 15.51 -2.69
N GLY A 192 20.04 14.75 -3.07
CA GLY A 192 21.28 15.25 -3.69
C GLY A 192 21.05 15.78 -5.11
N GLU A 193 20.29 15.07 -5.95
CA GLU A 193 19.90 15.52 -7.29
C GLU A 193 19.16 16.86 -7.22
N GLN A 194 18.24 17.04 -6.27
CA GLN A 194 17.45 18.27 -6.15
C GLN A 194 18.29 19.48 -5.71
N LYS A 195 19.32 19.27 -4.89
CA LYS A 195 20.23 20.33 -4.42
C LYS A 195 21.26 20.76 -5.47
N GLY A 196 21.54 19.91 -6.46
CA GLY A 196 22.45 20.21 -7.58
C GLY A 196 21.89 21.17 -8.64
N PHE A 197 20.62 21.56 -8.54
CA PHE A 197 19.95 22.51 -9.45
C PHE A 197 19.75 23.91 -8.85
N CYS A 198 20.46 24.26 -7.76
CA CYS A 198 20.50 25.62 -7.21
C CYS A 198 21.86 26.28 -7.44
#